data_AF-A0A4P7GJ14-F1
#
_entry.id   AF-A0A4P7GJ14-F1
#
_cell.length_a   1.000
_cell.length_b   1.000
_cell.length_c   1.000
_cell.angle_alpha   90.00
_cell.angle_beta   90.00
_cell.angle_gamma   90.00
#
_symmetry.space_group_name_H-M   'P 1'
#
loop_
_entity.id
_entity.type
_entity.pdbx_description
1 polymer ?
#
loop_
_entity_poly.entity_id
_entity_poly.type
_entity_poly.pdbx_seq_one_letter_code
_entity_poly.pdbx_strand_id
1 'polypeptide(L)'
;MSDKGHIELERQIDSITVGVRHRRDLGDMSALMRSIEEVGLLQPVTVTPDGVLVCGWRRLEALRRLGRRTLSVWVRSGISDQLSHLLAQQDENEQRKPLSPVEAARLYDEIKVLEKEDSQRRQSATWFGRTGSDGKATGGDESSPPRGKSRSIAAHIVTGTNASQRLERINWIRSVAEDNSLGGSVREFAANMLRQIDNDAPVAPAYNRVKAAVELASQPPSPSHEEQDEVARLAAEALKRVQEEENAQRLRALRSKAKRAPKHHSPRSFVLMWSELEGWTALYDVAGACGCTQGRRLGALRARRRRDDRAA
;
A
#
# COMPACT_ATOMS: atom_id res chain seq x y z
N MET A 1 36.25 -27.53 -13.51
CA MET A 1 35.50 -27.12 -14.72
C MET A 1 34.06 -26.93 -14.29
N SER A 2 33.57 -25.69 -14.32
CA SER A 2 32.38 -25.29 -13.57
C SER A 2 31.11 -25.99 -14.04
N ASP A 3 30.58 -26.85 -13.18
CA ASP A 3 29.32 -27.57 -13.29
C ASP A 3 28.16 -26.60 -13.50
N LYS A 4 27.74 -26.42 -14.76
CA LYS A 4 26.48 -25.73 -15.07
C LYS A 4 25.25 -26.63 -14.84
N GLY A 5 25.29 -27.66 -14.00
CA GLY A 5 24.12 -28.49 -13.65
C GLY A 5 23.36 -29.11 -14.84
N HIS A 6 23.94 -29.15 -16.04
CA HIS A 6 23.38 -29.80 -17.23
C HIS A 6 24.51 -30.46 -18.03
N ILE A 7 24.18 -31.58 -18.66
CA ILE A 7 25.05 -32.35 -19.54
C ILE A 7 24.43 -32.29 -20.93
N GLU A 8 25.19 -31.86 -21.92
CA GLU A 8 24.76 -31.92 -23.33
C GLU A 8 25.03 -33.31 -23.89
N LEU A 9 23.99 -33.94 -24.44
CA LEU A 9 24.04 -35.28 -25.00
C LEU A 9 23.22 -35.34 -26.29
N GLU A 10 23.58 -36.25 -27.19
CA GLU A 10 22.70 -36.63 -28.29
C GLU A 10 21.76 -37.75 -27.86
N ARG A 11 20.46 -37.58 -28.12
CA ARG A 11 19.43 -38.59 -27.84
C ARG A 11 18.61 -38.88 -29.08
N GLN A 12 18.08 -40.10 -29.15
CA GLN A 12 17.13 -40.47 -30.17
C GLN A 12 15.77 -39.82 -29.89
N ILE A 13 15.08 -39.33 -30.93
CA ILE A 13 13.77 -38.69 -30.78
C ILE A 13 12.78 -39.64 -30.08
N ASP A 14 12.81 -40.92 -30.44
CA ASP A 14 11.88 -41.92 -29.91
C ASP A 14 12.12 -42.28 -28.44
N SER A 15 13.29 -41.95 -27.89
CA SER A 15 13.60 -42.17 -26.46
C SER A 15 13.03 -41.09 -25.54
N ILE A 16 12.51 -40.00 -26.11
CA ILE A 16 12.02 -38.86 -25.33
C ILE A 16 10.52 -39.01 -25.09
N THR A 17 10.14 -39.10 -23.81
CA THR A 17 8.74 -39.19 -23.41
C THR A 17 8.18 -37.80 -23.17
N VAL A 18 7.07 -37.49 -23.84
CA VAL A 18 6.33 -36.24 -23.61
C VAL A 18 5.38 -36.45 -22.43
N GLY A 19 5.64 -35.75 -21.32
CA GLY A 19 4.76 -35.77 -20.14
C GLY A 19 3.40 -35.09 -20.37
N VAL A 20 2.58 -35.00 -19.31
CA VAL A 20 1.25 -34.37 -19.37
C VAL A 20 1.40 -32.88 -19.67
N ARG A 21 0.78 -32.42 -20.76
CA ARG A 21 0.82 -31.04 -21.23
C ARG A 21 -0.55 -30.44 -21.39
N HIS A 22 -0.65 -29.15 -21.08
CA HIS A 22 -1.88 -28.39 -21.10
C HIS A 22 -2.28 -27.92 -22.50
N ARG A 23 -1.31 -27.72 -23.41
CA ARG A 23 -1.56 -27.37 -24.82
C ARG A 23 -1.09 -28.49 -25.75
N ARG A 24 -2.02 -29.08 -26.51
CA ARG A 24 -1.77 -30.13 -27.52
C ARG A 24 -1.79 -29.60 -28.97
N ASP A 25 -2.04 -28.31 -29.16
CA ASP A 25 -2.02 -27.68 -30.47
C ASP A 25 -0.68 -26.95 -30.68
N LEU A 26 0.02 -27.34 -31.75
CA LEU A 26 1.37 -26.89 -32.10
C LEU A 26 1.36 -25.62 -32.99
N GLY A 27 0.19 -25.24 -33.50
CA GLY A 27 0.03 -24.14 -34.43
C GLY A 27 0.80 -24.34 -35.75
N ASP A 28 1.08 -23.24 -36.45
CA ASP A 28 1.91 -23.26 -37.66
C ASP A 28 3.38 -23.55 -37.30
N MET A 29 3.93 -24.60 -37.92
CA MET A 29 5.29 -25.08 -37.72
C MET A 29 6.16 -24.90 -38.95
N SER A 30 5.59 -24.47 -40.09
CA SER A 30 6.28 -24.42 -41.38
C SER A 30 7.47 -23.46 -41.37
N ALA A 31 7.34 -22.32 -40.71
CA ALA A 31 8.44 -21.35 -40.54
C ALA A 31 9.57 -21.90 -39.66
N LEU A 32 9.23 -22.62 -38.58
CA LEU A 32 10.21 -23.22 -37.67
C LEU A 32 10.96 -24.38 -38.34
N MET A 33 10.25 -25.23 -39.09
CA MET A 33 10.86 -26.33 -39.84
C MET A 33 11.87 -25.82 -40.87
N ARG A 34 11.52 -24.77 -41.63
CA ARG A 34 12.43 -24.14 -42.60
C ARG A 34 13.70 -23.60 -41.94
N SER A 35 13.55 -22.90 -40.80
CA SER A 35 14.69 -22.39 -40.03
C SER A 35 15.62 -23.51 -39.52
N ILE A 36 15.04 -24.65 -39.10
CA ILE A 36 15.82 -25.81 -38.64
C ILE A 36 16.55 -26.50 -39.81
N GLU A 37 15.98 -26.53 -41.01
CA GLU A 37 16.66 -27.06 -42.20
C GLU A 37 17.84 -26.18 -42.64
N GLU A 38 17.70 -24.87 -42.55
CA GLU A 38 18.73 -23.90 -42.97
C GLU A 38 19.89 -23.77 -41.97
N VAL A 39 19.59 -23.69 -40.67
CA VAL A 39 20.57 -23.32 -39.63
C VAL A 39 20.83 -24.46 -38.63
N GLY A 40 19.99 -25.48 -38.59
CA GLY A 40 20.03 -26.53 -37.58
C GLY A 40 19.36 -26.12 -36.26
N LEU A 41 19.48 -26.98 -35.25
CA LEU A 41 18.87 -26.74 -33.94
C LEU A 41 19.77 -25.82 -33.09
N LEU A 42 19.56 -24.51 -33.16
CA LEU A 42 20.32 -23.51 -32.41
C LEU A 42 20.20 -23.64 -30.88
N GLN A 43 19.04 -24.08 -30.41
CA GLN A 43 18.75 -24.21 -28.98
C GLN A 43 18.34 -25.66 -28.67
N PRO A 44 19.22 -26.42 -27.97
CA PRO A 44 18.95 -27.79 -27.55
C PRO A 44 17.68 -27.92 -26.70
N VAL A 45 17.08 -29.10 -26.76
CA VAL A 45 15.86 -29.44 -26.04
C VAL A 45 16.22 -29.87 -24.61
N THR A 46 15.49 -29.41 -23.58
CA THR A 46 15.80 -29.80 -22.18
C THR A 46 14.98 -31.01 -21.75
N VAL A 47 15.66 -32.03 -21.22
CA VAL A 47 15.05 -33.27 -20.74
C VAL A 47 15.54 -33.61 -19.33
N THR A 48 14.75 -34.40 -18.60
CA THR A 48 15.20 -35.02 -17.34
C THR A 48 16.13 -36.22 -17.64
N PRO A 49 16.88 -36.72 -16.64
CA PRO A 49 17.69 -37.93 -16.79
C PRO A 49 16.88 -39.15 -17.25
N ASP A 50 15.60 -39.22 -16.87
CA ASP A 50 14.66 -40.27 -17.24
C ASP A 50 14.10 -40.13 -18.67
N GLY A 51 14.54 -39.11 -19.42
CA GLY A 51 14.11 -38.87 -20.80
C GLY A 51 12.75 -38.18 -20.91
N VAL A 52 12.24 -37.58 -19.84
CA VAL A 52 10.99 -36.79 -19.87
C VAL A 52 11.28 -35.39 -20.40
N LEU A 53 10.49 -34.96 -21.38
CA LEU A 53 10.65 -33.66 -22.00
C LEU A 53 10.18 -32.52 -21.08
N VAL A 54 11.11 -31.65 -20.68
CA VAL A 54 10.82 -30.47 -19.85
C VAL A 54 10.35 -29.31 -20.72
N CYS A 55 11.18 -28.83 -21.65
CA CYS A 55 10.86 -27.72 -22.55
C CYS A 55 11.25 -28.01 -24.01
N GLY A 56 10.71 -27.25 -24.96
CA GLY A 56 11.06 -27.39 -26.39
C GLY A 56 10.18 -28.35 -27.18
N TRP A 57 8.90 -28.49 -26.84
CA TRP A 57 7.98 -29.44 -27.52
C TRP A 57 7.88 -29.22 -29.02
N ARG A 58 7.65 -27.99 -29.47
CA ARG A 58 7.51 -27.67 -30.89
C ARG A 58 8.78 -27.96 -31.68
N ARG A 59 9.95 -27.82 -31.05
CA ARG A 59 11.24 -28.18 -31.65
C ARG A 59 11.39 -29.69 -31.79
N LEU A 60 11.07 -30.45 -30.75
CA LEU A 60 11.03 -31.91 -30.81
C LEU A 60 10.10 -32.39 -31.93
N GLU A 61 8.91 -31.81 -32.02
CA GLU A 61 7.90 -32.22 -32.98
C GLU A 61 8.24 -31.74 -34.41
N ALA A 62 8.85 -30.57 -34.57
CA ALA A 62 9.39 -30.12 -35.86
C ALA A 62 10.48 -31.06 -36.35
N LEU A 63 11.41 -31.47 -35.48
CA LEU A 63 12.45 -32.46 -35.82
C LEU A 63 11.87 -33.83 -36.17
N ARG A 64 10.78 -34.23 -35.50
CA ARG A 64 10.04 -35.46 -35.81
C ARG A 64 9.41 -35.40 -37.21
N ARG A 65 8.79 -34.27 -37.56
CA ARG A 65 8.21 -34.03 -38.91
C ARG A 65 9.26 -33.93 -40.00
N LEU A 66 10.45 -33.43 -39.68
CA LEU A 66 11.62 -33.38 -40.58
C LEU A 66 12.35 -34.74 -40.70
N GLY A 67 11.90 -35.78 -40.00
CA GLY A 67 12.46 -37.14 -40.10
C GLY A 67 13.87 -37.28 -39.50
N ARG A 68 14.29 -36.37 -38.62
CA ARG A 68 15.58 -36.51 -37.91
C ARG A 68 15.49 -37.69 -36.92
N ARG A 69 16.59 -38.41 -36.72
CA ARG A 69 16.63 -39.57 -35.82
C ARG A 69 17.23 -39.22 -34.46
N THR A 70 18.14 -38.26 -34.43
CA THR A 70 18.86 -37.79 -33.25
C THR A 70 18.70 -36.27 -33.10
N LEU A 71 18.77 -35.80 -31.85
CA LEU A 71 18.79 -34.38 -31.52
C LEU A 71 19.72 -34.12 -30.32
N SER A 72 20.27 -32.90 -30.27
CA SER A 72 21.02 -32.41 -29.11
C SER A 72 20.06 -32.05 -27.98
N VAL A 73 20.29 -32.64 -26.81
CA VAL A 73 19.51 -32.39 -25.59
C VAL A 73 20.39 -31.94 -24.44
N TRP A 74 19.81 -31.11 -23.56
CA TRP A 74 20.38 -30.81 -22.26
C TRP A 74 19.71 -31.67 -21.20
N VAL A 75 20.49 -32.56 -20.58
CA VAL A 75 20.06 -33.37 -19.45
C VAL A 75 20.43 -32.65 -18.16
N ARG A 76 19.42 -32.25 -17.39
CA ARG A 76 19.63 -31.58 -16.09
C ARG A 76 19.33 -32.54 -14.95
N SER A 77 20.36 -32.88 -14.17
CA SER A 77 20.22 -33.66 -12.94
C SER A 77 19.76 -32.76 -11.79
N GLY A 78 18.72 -33.18 -11.04
CA GLY A 78 18.25 -32.45 -9.86
C GLY A 78 17.13 -31.43 -10.10
N ILE A 79 16.44 -31.48 -11.24
CA ILE A 79 15.19 -30.72 -11.41
C ILE A 79 14.07 -31.50 -10.72
N SER A 80 13.43 -30.90 -9.71
CA SER A 80 12.18 -31.44 -9.15
C SER A 80 11.04 -31.34 -10.18
N ASP A 81 10.06 -32.23 -10.12
CA ASP A 81 8.91 -32.23 -11.03
C ASP A 81 8.21 -30.86 -11.11
N GLN A 82 8.21 -30.12 -10.00
CA GLN A 82 7.65 -28.78 -9.91
C GLN A 82 8.47 -27.71 -10.66
N LEU A 83 9.81 -27.77 -10.60
CA LEU A 83 10.69 -26.85 -11.35
C LEU A 83 10.67 -27.17 -12.86
N SER A 84 10.56 -28.46 -13.21
CA SER A 84 10.34 -28.91 -14.59
C SER A 84 9.05 -28.34 -15.17
N HIS A 85 7.96 -28.39 -14.39
CA HIS A 85 6.65 -27.88 -14.79
C HIS A 85 6.64 -26.36 -14.99
N LEU A 86 7.29 -25.61 -14.10
CA LEU A 86 7.41 -24.15 -14.20
C LEU A 86 8.23 -23.72 -15.42
N LEU A 87 9.33 -24.41 -15.72
CA LEU A 87 10.15 -24.12 -16.90
C LEU A 87 9.41 -24.46 -18.20
N ALA A 88 8.60 -25.53 -18.21
CA ALA A 88 7.73 -25.89 -19.33
C ALA A 88 6.68 -24.79 -19.61
N GLN A 89 6.09 -24.23 -18.56
CA GLN A 89 5.15 -23.10 -18.67
C GLN A 89 5.83 -21.83 -19.20
N GLN A 90 7.07 -21.57 -18.80
CA GLN A 90 7.80 -20.38 -19.21
C GLN A 90 8.16 -20.41 -20.72
N ASP A 91 8.60 -21.55 -21.24
CA ASP A 91 8.86 -21.77 -22.69
C ASP A 91 7.56 -21.72 -23.52
N GLU A 92 6.42 -22.12 -22.93
CA GLU A 92 5.09 -21.98 -23.56
C GLU A 92 4.61 -20.52 -23.62
N ASN A 93 4.96 -19.72 -22.60
CA ASN A 93 4.59 -18.30 -22.51
C ASN A 93 5.38 -17.43 -23.49
N GLU A 94 6.65 -17.75 -23.77
CA GLU A 94 7.47 -17.05 -24.78
C GLU A 94 6.88 -17.09 -26.20
N GLN A 95 6.00 -18.07 -26.48
CA GLN A 95 5.43 -18.30 -27.81
C GLN A 95 4.00 -17.80 -27.98
N ARG A 96 3.41 -17.18 -26.93
CA ARG A 96 2.11 -16.52 -27.03
C ARG A 96 2.30 -15.09 -27.53
N LYS A 97 1.28 -14.56 -28.23
CA LYS A 97 1.13 -13.11 -28.31
C LYS A 97 1.13 -12.60 -26.86
N PRO A 98 1.96 -11.60 -26.51
CA PRO A 98 1.93 -11.04 -25.17
C PRO A 98 0.50 -10.59 -24.87
N LEU A 99 -0.02 -10.97 -23.70
CA LEU A 99 -1.34 -10.50 -23.26
C LEU A 99 -1.36 -8.98 -23.34
N SER A 100 -2.46 -8.41 -23.82
CA SER A 100 -2.64 -6.97 -23.71
C SER A 100 -2.56 -6.57 -22.23
N PRO A 101 -2.08 -5.37 -21.90
CA PRO A 101 -2.04 -4.91 -20.51
C PRO A 101 -3.40 -4.98 -19.81
N VAL A 102 -4.51 -4.80 -20.55
CA VAL A 102 -5.88 -4.90 -20.03
C VAL A 102 -6.29 -6.36 -19.78
N GLU A 103 -5.93 -7.27 -20.68
CA GLU A 103 -6.16 -8.71 -20.51
C GLU A 103 -5.37 -9.27 -19.32
N ALA A 104 -4.10 -8.86 -19.18
CA ALA A 104 -3.27 -9.21 -18.03
C ALA A 104 -3.89 -8.71 -16.72
N ALA A 105 -4.49 -7.52 -16.72
CA ALA A 105 -5.14 -6.97 -15.53
C ALA A 105 -6.42 -7.75 -15.15
N ARG A 106 -7.20 -8.24 -16.13
CA ARG A 106 -8.35 -9.15 -15.89
C ARG A 106 -7.90 -10.46 -15.25
N LEU A 107 -6.94 -11.14 -15.88
CA LEU A 107 -6.40 -12.40 -15.38
C LEU A 107 -5.83 -12.26 -13.96
N TYR A 108 -5.20 -11.11 -13.67
CA TYR A 108 -4.70 -10.79 -12.35
C TYR A 108 -5.79 -10.72 -11.28
N ASP A 109 -6.96 -10.14 -11.57
CA ASP A 109 -8.06 -10.10 -10.59
C ASP A 109 -8.59 -11.50 -10.29
N GLU A 110 -8.76 -12.33 -11.32
CA GLU A 110 -9.21 -13.73 -11.16
C GLU A 110 -8.25 -14.53 -10.28
N ILE A 111 -6.95 -14.49 -10.59
CA ILE A 111 -5.92 -15.19 -9.80
C ILE A 111 -5.83 -14.61 -8.38
N LYS A 112 -5.96 -13.30 -8.21
CA LYS A 112 -5.93 -12.65 -6.90
C LYS A 112 -7.08 -13.12 -6.01
N VAL A 113 -8.27 -13.37 -6.56
CA VAL A 113 -9.40 -13.95 -5.81
C VAL A 113 -9.07 -15.36 -5.35
N LEU A 114 -8.58 -16.22 -6.25
CA LEU A 114 -8.22 -17.61 -5.94
C LEU A 114 -7.11 -17.70 -4.88
N GLU A 115 -6.06 -16.90 -5.00
CA GLU A 115 -4.96 -16.84 -4.03
C GLU A 115 -5.40 -16.27 -2.68
N LYS A 116 -6.40 -15.36 -2.67
CA LYS A 116 -6.98 -14.86 -1.42
C LYS A 116 -7.70 -15.99 -0.69
N GLU A 117 -8.55 -16.73 -1.38
CA GLU A 117 -9.26 -17.88 -0.79
C GLU A 117 -8.28 -18.95 -0.29
N ASP A 118 -7.26 -19.29 -1.09
CA ASP A 118 -6.29 -20.30 -0.66
C ASP A 118 -5.43 -19.81 0.51
N SER A 119 -5.04 -18.54 0.53
CA SER A 119 -4.38 -17.94 1.69
C SER A 119 -5.24 -17.98 2.95
N GLN A 120 -6.55 -17.77 2.82
CA GLN A 120 -7.51 -17.87 3.94
C GLN A 120 -7.65 -19.32 4.42
N ARG A 121 -7.72 -20.29 3.51
CA ARG A 121 -7.71 -21.72 3.85
C ARG A 121 -6.45 -22.09 4.64
N ARG A 122 -5.26 -21.70 4.15
CA ARG A 122 -3.98 -21.93 4.85
C ARG A 122 -3.94 -21.25 6.23
N GLN A 123 -4.41 -20.00 6.32
CA GLN A 123 -4.46 -19.27 7.59
C GLN A 123 -5.39 -19.96 8.59
N SER A 124 -6.57 -20.40 8.16
CA SER A 124 -7.52 -21.11 9.02
C SER A 124 -6.95 -22.43 9.52
N ALA A 125 -6.30 -23.22 8.66
CA ALA A 125 -5.64 -24.48 9.03
C ALA A 125 -4.50 -24.27 10.04
N THR A 126 -3.77 -23.15 9.92
CA THR A 126 -2.69 -22.81 10.86
C THR A 126 -3.24 -22.23 12.18
N TRP A 127 -4.38 -21.55 12.13
CA TRP A 127 -5.00 -20.91 13.29
C TRP A 127 -5.48 -21.92 14.34
N PHE A 128 -5.99 -23.08 13.91
CA PHE A 128 -6.46 -24.15 14.80
C PHE A 128 -5.35 -24.92 15.55
N GLY A 129 -4.07 -24.69 15.25
CA GLY A 129 -2.94 -25.34 15.94
C GLY A 129 -2.17 -24.45 16.93
N ARG A 130 -2.55 -23.17 17.08
CA ARG A 130 -1.72 -22.19 17.83
C ARG A 130 -2.07 -22.04 19.31
N THR A 131 -3.07 -22.78 19.80
CA THR A 131 -3.47 -22.82 21.22
C THR A 131 -3.07 -24.14 21.88
N GLY A 132 -1.80 -24.54 21.74
CA GLY A 132 -1.30 -25.77 22.36
C GLY A 132 0.22 -25.84 22.39
N SER A 133 0.77 -25.53 23.57
CA SER A 133 2.05 -26.01 24.13
C SER A 133 3.37 -25.67 23.43
N ASP A 134 4.30 -25.20 24.26
CA ASP A 134 5.74 -25.24 24.10
C ASP A 134 6.24 -26.56 23.50
N GLY A 135 7.17 -26.48 22.56
CA GLY A 135 7.80 -27.64 21.97
C GLY A 135 8.45 -27.35 20.62
N LYS A 136 9.74 -27.02 20.66
CA LYS A 136 10.67 -26.92 19.53
C LYS A 136 10.48 -28.10 18.56
N ALA A 137 9.79 -27.88 17.44
CA ALA A 137 9.73 -28.80 16.31
C ALA A 137 10.34 -28.10 15.08
N THR A 138 11.65 -28.27 14.90
CA THR A 138 12.33 -27.98 13.63
C THR A 138 12.08 -29.17 12.70
N GLY A 139 10.89 -29.22 12.10
CA GLY A 139 10.52 -30.11 11.00
C GLY A 139 10.14 -29.27 9.79
N GLY A 140 11.10 -28.50 9.27
CA GLY A 140 10.94 -27.76 8.02
C GLY A 140 11.25 -28.69 6.86
N ASP A 141 10.35 -29.64 6.60
CA ASP A 141 10.41 -30.50 5.43
C ASP A 141 9.90 -29.74 4.20
N GLU A 142 10.47 -30.11 3.07
CA GLU A 142 10.50 -29.42 1.80
C GLU A 142 9.08 -29.18 1.24
N SER A 143 8.89 -28.05 0.53
CA SER A 143 7.63 -27.58 -0.08
C SER A 143 6.77 -26.61 0.76
N SER A 144 7.38 -25.63 1.44
CA SER A 144 6.64 -24.43 1.81
C SER A 144 6.28 -23.62 0.55
N PRO A 145 4.99 -23.40 0.22
CA PRO A 145 4.59 -22.55 -0.91
C PRO A 145 5.15 -21.12 -0.75
N PRO A 146 5.30 -20.37 -1.85
CA PRO A 146 5.90 -19.04 -1.81
C PRO A 146 5.20 -18.15 -0.77
N ARG A 147 5.96 -17.71 0.24
CA ARG A 147 5.49 -16.78 1.27
C ARG A 147 5.43 -15.38 0.66
N GLY A 148 4.23 -14.86 0.46
CA GLY A 148 4.02 -13.53 -0.12
C GLY A 148 2.58 -13.04 0.03
N LYS A 149 2.35 -11.75 -0.26
CA LYS A 149 0.99 -11.20 -0.32
C LYS A 149 0.30 -11.79 -1.57
N SER A 150 -0.98 -12.18 -1.49
CA SER A 150 -1.71 -12.77 -2.63
C SER A 150 -1.58 -11.94 -3.92
N ARG A 151 -1.58 -10.61 -3.79
CA ARG A 151 -1.35 -9.67 -4.91
C ARG A 151 0.03 -9.80 -5.59
N SER A 152 1.10 -10.04 -4.84
CA SER A 152 2.44 -10.17 -5.44
C SER A 152 2.59 -11.53 -6.11
N ILE A 153 2.02 -12.58 -5.52
CA ILE A 153 1.99 -13.92 -6.10
C ILE A 153 1.21 -13.90 -7.42
N ALA A 154 0.00 -13.33 -7.42
CA ALA A 154 -0.81 -13.17 -8.63
C ALA A 154 -0.08 -12.37 -9.72
N ALA A 155 0.58 -11.26 -9.38
CA ALA A 155 1.33 -10.47 -10.36
C ALA A 155 2.51 -11.24 -10.98
N HIS A 156 3.23 -12.03 -10.16
CA HIS A 156 4.31 -12.89 -10.65
C HIS A 156 3.80 -13.99 -11.59
N ILE A 157 2.65 -14.59 -11.29
CA ILE A 157 2.04 -15.61 -12.16
C ILE A 157 1.67 -15.01 -13.52
N VAL A 158 1.09 -13.81 -13.55
CA VAL A 158 0.61 -13.19 -14.80
C VAL A 158 1.73 -12.60 -15.64
N THR A 159 2.70 -11.93 -15.00
CA THR A 159 3.69 -11.09 -15.71
C THR A 159 5.13 -11.51 -15.51
N GLY A 160 5.38 -12.55 -14.70
CA GLY A 160 6.73 -12.96 -14.29
C GLY A 160 7.39 -12.02 -13.26
N THR A 161 6.89 -10.79 -13.10
CA THR A 161 7.46 -9.74 -12.25
C THR A 161 6.45 -9.24 -11.22
N ASN A 162 6.90 -8.49 -10.21
CA ASN A 162 6.02 -7.87 -9.25
C ASN A 162 5.38 -6.58 -9.81
N ALA A 163 4.44 -6.73 -10.76
CA ALA A 163 3.72 -5.64 -11.41
C ALA A 163 2.33 -5.33 -10.77
N SER A 164 2.14 -5.72 -9.50
CA SER A 164 0.83 -5.64 -8.82
C SER A 164 0.18 -4.24 -8.86
N GLN A 165 0.94 -3.18 -8.56
CA GLN A 165 0.43 -1.81 -8.58
C GLN A 165 -0.01 -1.35 -9.98
N ARG A 166 0.69 -1.78 -11.03
CA ARG A 166 0.36 -1.43 -12.41
C ARG A 166 -0.97 -2.07 -12.81
N LEU A 167 -1.14 -3.37 -12.52
CA LEU A 167 -2.36 -4.12 -12.83
C LEU A 167 -3.56 -3.59 -12.05
N GLU A 168 -3.37 -3.25 -10.77
CA GLU A 168 -4.42 -2.62 -9.95
C GLU A 168 -4.87 -1.26 -10.50
N ARG A 169 -3.95 -0.44 -11.01
CA ARG A 169 -4.31 0.83 -11.68
C ARG A 169 -5.14 0.61 -12.95
N ILE A 170 -4.77 -0.39 -13.76
CA ILE A 170 -5.52 -0.73 -14.98
C ILE A 170 -6.94 -1.23 -14.61
N ASN A 171 -7.06 -2.09 -13.60
CA ASN A 171 -8.35 -2.57 -13.12
C ASN A 171 -9.22 -1.45 -12.54
N TRP A 172 -8.61 -0.49 -11.87
CA TRP A 172 -9.32 0.70 -11.41
C TRP A 172 -9.85 1.53 -12.58
N ILE A 173 -9.04 1.82 -13.61
CA ILE A 173 -9.51 2.53 -14.81
C ILE A 173 -10.65 1.76 -15.49
N ARG A 174 -10.53 0.42 -15.56
CA ARG A 174 -11.60 -0.45 -16.07
C ARG A 174 -12.89 -0.31 -15.28
N SER A 175 -12.82 -0.35 -13.95
CA SER A 175 -14.01 -0.17 -13.10
C SER A 175 -14.69 1.18 -13.33
N VAL A 176 -13.92 2.25 -13.56
CA VAL A 176 -14.46 3.59 -13.88
C VAL A 176 -15.15 3.61 -15.25
N ALA A 177 -14.64 2.85 -16.22
CA ALA A 177 -15.27 2.74 -17.54
C ALA A 177 -16.58 1.92 -17.50
N GLU A 178 -16.67 0.94 -16.59
CA GLU A 178 -17.83 0.05 -16.41
C GLU A 178 -18.90 0.63 -15.47
N ASP A 179 -18.55 1.59 -14.63
CA ASP A 179 -19.45 2.16 -13.62
C ASP A 179 -20.54 3.04 -14.25
N ASN A 180 -21.79 2.57 -14.20
CA ASN A 180 -22.96 3.28 -14.72
C ASN A 180 -23.41 4.48 -13.87
N SER A 181 -22.89 4.63 -12.65
CA SER A 181 -23.22 5.78 -11.79
C SER A 181 -22.49 7.06 -12.21
N LEU A 182 -21.40 6.93 -12.95
CA LEU A 182 -20.57 8.05 -13.41
C LEU A 182 -21.08 8.64 -14.73
N GLY A 183 -20.79 9.93 -14.96
CA GLY A 183 -21.16 10.63 -16.18
C GLY A 183 -20.59 9.98 -17.45
N GLY A 184 -21.38 9.96 -18.53
CA GLY A 184 -21.01 9.32 -19.79
C GLY A 184 -19.65 9.75 -20.35
N SER A 185 -19.34 11.05 -20.24
CA SER A 185 -18.06 11.63 -20.67
C SER A 185 -16.85 11.06 -19.92
N VAL A 186 -16.97 10.81 -18.61
CA VAL A 186 -15.89 10.24 -17.78
C VAL A 186 -15.65 8.77 -18.15
N ARG A 187 -16.71 8.02 -18.41
CA ARG A 187 -16.62 6.61 -18.82
C ARG A 187 -15.96 6.47 -20.19
N GLU A 188 -16.39 7.28 -21.16
CA GLU A 188 -15.77 7.33 -22.49
C GLU A 188 -14.30 7.73 -22.41
N PHE A 189 -13.96 8.70 -21.56
CA PHE A 189 -12.57 9.09 -21.32
C PHE A 189 -11.74 7.95 -20.72
N ALA A 190 -12.27 7.22 -19.73
CA ALA A 190 -11.60 6.05 -19.16
C ALA A 190 -11.42 4.92 -20.21
N ALA A 191 -12.44 4.65 -21.03
CA ALA A 191 -12.36 3.68 -22.12
C ALA A 191 -11.31 4.07 -23.19
N ASN A 192 -11.22 5.36 -23.53
CA ASN A 192 -10.16 5.90 -24.38
C ASN A 192 -8.78 5.68 -23.78
N MET A 193 -8.64 5.85 -22.47
CA MET A 193 -7.36 5.67 -21.79
C MET A 193 -6.92 4.21 -21.75
N LEU A 194 -7.84 3.26 -21.60
CA LEU A 194 -7.54 1.83 -21.73
C LEU A 194 -7.05 1.49 -23.14
N ARG A 195 -7.68 2.02 -24.19
CA ARG A 195 -7.20 1.84 -25.57
C ARG A 195 -5.80 2.39 -25.79
N GLN A 196 -5.44 3.50 -25.16
CA GLN A 196 -4.06 4.01 -25.23
C GLN A 196 -3.08 3.10 -24.51
N ILE A 197 -3.45 2.56 -23.35
CA ILE A 197 -2.63 1.61 -22.60
C ILE A 197 -2.38 0.33 -23.41
N ASP A 198 -3.38 -0.16 -24.15
CA ASP A 198 -3.23 -1.30 -25.06
C ASP A 198 -2.26 -1.01 -26.22
N ASN A 199 -2.10 0.26 -26.59
CA ASN A 199 -1.11 0.74 -27.56
C ASN A 199 0.18 1.23 -26.88
N ASP A 200 0.59 0.56 -25.80
CA ASP A 200 1.86 0.79 -25.06
C ASP A 200 2.01 2.16 -24.38
N ALA A 201 0.91 2.90 -24.16
CA ALA A 201 0.99 4.15 -23.40
C ALA A 201 1.28 3.91 -21.90
N PRO A 202 1.97 4.85 -21.23
CA PRO A 202 2.30 4.72 -19.81
C PRO A 202 1.04 4.74 -18.93
N VAL A 203 0.95 3.77 -18.01
CA VAL A 203 -0.23 3.54 -17.15
C VAL A 203 -0.37 4.61 -16.05
N ALA A 204 0.72 5.07 -15.44
CA ALA A 204 0.65 6.00 -14.31
C ALA A 204 0.05 7.38 -14.70
N PRO A 205 0.46 8.01 -15.82
CA PRO A 205 -0.18 9.24 -16.30
C PRO A 205 -1.65 9.05 -16.66
N ALA A 206 -2.00 7.93 -17.31
CA ALA A 206 -3.38 7.62 -17.67
C ALA A 206 -4.27 7.49 -16.41
N TYR A 207 -3.79 6.76 -15.39
CA TYR A 207 -4.45 6.63 -14.10
C TYR A 207 -4.70 7.99 -13.44
N ASN A 208 -3.68 8.85 -13.38
CA ASN A 208 -3.80 10.17 -12.76
C ASN A 208 -4.82 11.08 -13.49
N ARG A 209 -4.86 11.02 -14.82
CA ARG A 209 -5.82 11.79 -15.63
C ARG A 209 -7.25 11.33 -15.39
N VAL A 210 -7.49 10.02 -15.39
CA VAL A 210 -8.83 9.45 -15.12
C VAL A 210 -9.26 9.78 -13.69
N LYS A 211 -8.34 9.70 -12.72
CA LYS A 211 -8.60 10.12 -11.33
C LYS A 211 -9.00 11.58 -11.21
N ALA A 212 -8.27 12.48 -11.87
CA ALA A 212 -8.62 13.89 -11.91
C ALA A 212 -9.99 14.15 -12.57
N ALA A 213 -10.32 13.42 -13.64
CA ALA A 213 -11.62 13.53 -14.31
C ALA A 213 -12.78 13.08 -13.40
N VAL A 214 -12.60 11.96 -12.67
CA VAL A 214 -13.59 11.48 -11.69
C VAL A 214 -13.73 12.48 -10.53
N GLU A 215 -12.62 13.01 -10.01
CA GLU A 215 -12.63 14.02 -8.94
C GLU A 215 -13.36 15.29 -9.40
N LEU A 216 -13.10 15.78 -10.61
CA LEU A 216 -13.77 16.96 -11.17
C LEU A 216 -15.26 16.73 -11.38
N ALA A 217 -15.66 15.52 -11.82
CA ALA A 217 -17.07 15.17 -11.99
C ALA A 217 -17.81 14.96 -10.66
N SER A 218 -17.07 14.60 -9.59
CA SER A 218 -17.62 14.43 -8.24
C SER A 218 -17.66 15.74 -7.47
N GLN A 219 -16.87 16.74 -7.85
CA GLN A 219 -16.93 18.06 -7.24
C GLN A 219 -18.28 18.71 -7.57
N PRO A 220 -18.94 19.34 -6.58
CA PRO A 220 -20.08 20.18 -6.88
C PRO A 220 -19.65 21.26 -7.87
N PRO A 221 -20.59 21.78 -8.70
CA PRO A 221 -20.28 22.88 -9.59
C PRO A 221 -19.58 23.98 -8.79
N SER A 222 -18.50 24.53 -9.34
CA SER A 222 -17.79 25.62 -8.69
C SER A 222 -18.82 26.69 -8.33
N PRO A 223 -18.86 27.15 -7.06
CA PRO A 223 -19.84 28.13 -6.63
C PRO A 223 -19.75 29.33 -7.58
N SER A 224 -20.90 29.85 -7.96
CA SER A 224 -20.99 31.03 -8.82
C SER A 224 -20.18 32.19 -8.22
N HIS A 225 -19.75 33.14 -9.05
CA HIS A 225 -19.03 34.33 -8.54
C HIS A 225 -19.84 35.05 -7.44
N GLU A 226 -21.17 35.05 -7.56
CA GLU A 226 -22.07 35.65 -6.57
C GLU A 226 -22.02 34.93 -5.20
N GLU A 227 -22.05 33.60 -5.20
CA GLU A 227 -21.92 32.80 -3.96
C GLU A 227 -20.53 32.96 -3.33
N GLN A 228 -19.48 33.07 -4.14
CA GLN A 228 -18.12 33.33 -3.66
C GLN A 228 -18.02 34.72 -2.99
N ASP A 229 -18.61 35.74 -3.60
CA ASP A 229 -18.66 37.10 -3.06
C ASP A 229 -19.52 37.20 -1.79
N GLU A 230 -20.58 36.41 -1.68
CA GLU A 230 -21.42 36.32 -0.48
C GLU A 230 -20.67 35.65 0.67
N VAL A 231 -20.01 34.52 0.43
CA VAL A 231 -19.15 33.85 1.42
C VAL A 231 -18.02 34.77 1.88
N ALA A 232 -17.39 35.50 0.97
CA ALA A 232 -16.35 36.48 1.28
C ALA A 232 -16.87 37.63 2.16
N ARG A 233 -18.07 38.14 1.85
CA ARG A 233 -18.74 39.17 2.68
C ARG A 233 -19.06 38.67 4.09
N LEU A 234 -19.64 37.48 4.21
CA LEU A 234 -19.97 36.87 5.51
C LEU A 234 -18.70 36.60 6.35
N ALA A 235 -17.62 36.13 5.71
CA ALA A 235 -16.34 35.94 6.37
C ALA A 235 -15.75 37.27 6.87
N ALA A 236 -15.80 38.33 6.04
CA ALA A 236 -15.34 39.66 6.44
C ALA A 236 -16.17 40.24 7.58
N GLU A 237 -17.48 40.03 7.60
CA GLU A 237 -18.36 40.45 8.70
C GLU A 237 -18.05 39.69 10.00
N ALA A 238 -17.85 38.37 9.93
CA ALA A 238 -17.49 37.57 11.09
C ALA A 238 -16.14 38.02 11.70
N LEU A 239 -15.14 38.30 10.86
CA LEU A 239 -13.86 38.83 11.31
C LEU A 239 -14.00 40.20 11.99
N LYS A 240 -14.86 41.08 11.46
CA LYS A 240 -15.14 42.37 12.10
C LYS A 240 -15.76 42.19 13.49
N ARG A 241 -16.72 41.27 13.65
CA ARG A 241 -17.33 40.99 14.96
C ARG A 241 -16.29 40.47 15.97
N VAL A 242 -15.41 39.56 15.56
CA VAL A 242 -14.31 39.08 16.42
C VAL A 242 -13.37 40.22 16.80
N GLN A 243 -12.98 41.06 15.84
CA GLN A 243 -12.12 42.22 16.11
C GLN A 243 -12.78 43.23 17.05
N GLU A 244 -14.08 43.50 16.89
CA GLU A 244 -14.85 44.38 17.77
C GLU A 244 -14.94 43.81 19.19
N GLU A 245 -15.16 42.51 19.33
CA GLU A 245 -15.15 41.82 20.62
C GLU A 245 -13.77 41.90 21.29
N GLU A 246 -12.69 41.63 20.56
CA GLU A 246 -11.31 41.75 21.04
C GLU A 246 -10.99 43.18 21.47
N ASN A 247 -11.39 44.17 20.66
CA ASN A 247 -11.22 45.59 20.98
C ASN A 247 -12.00 45.99 22.23
N ALA A 248 -13.25 45.53 22.38
CA ALA A 248 -14.07 45.76 23.56
C ALA A 248 -13.46 45.11 24.81
N GLN A 249 -12.93 43.88 24.69
CA GLN A 249 -12.20 43.21 25.77
C GLN A 249 -10.94 43.99 26.16
N ARG A 250 -10.16 44.46 25.17
CA ARG A 250 -8.96 45.28 25.40
C ARG A 250 -9.29 46.59 26.11
N LEU A 251 -10.35 47.29 25.70
CA LEU A 251 -10.82 48.52 26.35
C LEU A 251 -11.30 48.27 27.78
N ARG A 252 -12.02 47.17 28.04
CA ARG A 252 -12.42 46.75 29.40
C ARG A 252 -11.19 46.47 30.28
N ALA A 253 -10.17 45.79 29.75
CA ALA A 253 -8.92 45.52 30.46
C ALA A 253 -8.13 46.81 30.79
N LEU A 254 -8.09 47.77 29.86
CA LEU A 254 -7.47 49.08 30.11
C LEU A 254 -8.22 49.87 31.20
N ARG A 255 -9.56 49.86 31.17
CA ARG A 255 -10.38 50.51 32.21
C ARG A 255 -10.21 49.87 33.59
N SER A 256 -10.14 48.54 33.67
CA SER A 256 -9.90 47.85 34.96
C SER A 256 -8.50 48.12 35.49
N LYS A 257 -7.50 48.23 34.62
CA LYS A 257 -6.12 48.65 34.98
C LYS A 257 -6.07 50.09 35.50
N ALA A 258 -6.81 51.02 34.87
CA ALA A 258 -6.90 52.41 35.33
C ALA A 258 -7.58 52.52 36.72
N LYS A 259 -8.62 51.73 36.98
CA LYS A 259 -9.26 51.67 38.32
C LYS A 259 -8.35 51.10 39.41
N ARG A 260 -7.39 50.23 39.03
CA ARG A 260 -6.38 49.64 39.94
C ARG A 260 -5.07 50.43 39.98
N ALA A 261 -5.02 51.63 39.39
CA ALA A 261 -3.83 52.47 39.48
C ALA A 261 -3.48 52.72 40.96
N PRO A 262 -2.19 52.62 41.34
CA PRO A 262 -1.77 52.83 42.72
C PRO A 262 -2.16 54.25 43.16
N LYS A 263 -2.85 54.35 44.30
CA LYS A 263 -3.19 55.65 44.89
C LYS A 263 -1.90 56.27 45.43
N HIS A 264 -1.51 57.42 44.90
CA HIS A 264 -0.36 58.15 45.41
C HIS A 264 -0.72 58.80 46.74
N HIS A 265 -0.06 58.38 47.81
CA HIS A 265 -0.16 59.00 49.13
C HIS A 265 0.81 60.19 49.21
N SER A 266 0.37 61.30 49.82
CA SER A 266 1.25 62.46 50.01
C SER A 266 2.36 62.13 51.01
N PRO A 267 3.55 62.75 50.90
CA PRO A 267 4.64 62.52 51.85
C PRO A 267 4.21 62.75 53.31
N ARG A 268 3.32 63.73 53.54
CA ARG A 268 2.76 64.02 54.87
C ARG A 268 1.87 62.89 55.40
N SER A 269 1.08 62.24 54.54
CA SER A 269 0.28 61.07 54.95
C SER A 269 1.13 59.84 55.25
N PHE A 270 2.25 59.66 54.53
CA PHE A 270 3.23 58.61 54.85
C PHE A 270 3.90 58.84 56.21
N VAL A 271 4.34 60.08 56.47
CA VAL A 271 4.93 60.46 57.76
C VAL A 271 3.94 60.25 58.91
N LEU A 272 2.67 60.58 58.72
CA LEU A 272 1.63 60.39 59.74
C LEU A 272 1.39 58.90 60.06
N MET A 273 1.23 58.07 59.02
CA MET A 273 1.13 56.61 59.17
C MET A 273 2.36 56.01 59.86
N TRP A 274 3.55 56.55 59.58
CA TRP A 274 4.80 56.08 60.18
C TRP A 274 4.93 56.49 61.64
N SER A 275 4.51 57.71 62.00
CA SER A 275 4.45 58.15 63.40
C SER A 275 3.42 57.38 64.22
N GLU A 276 2.31 56.92 63.61
CA GLU A 276 1.34 56.04 64.30
C GLU A 276 1.90 54.64 64.57
N LEU A 277 2.91 54.21 63.82
CA LEU A 277 3.67 52.97 64.07
C LEU A 277 4.78 53.16 65.12
N GLU A 278 5.02 54.38 65.60
CA GLU A 278 6.07 54.64 66.58
C GLU A 278 5.67 54.02 67.93
N GLY A 279 6.49 53.09 68.42
CA GLY A 279 6.23 52.32 69.64
C GLY A 279 5.47 51.00 69.45
N TRP A 280 5.08 50.63 68.22
CA TRP A 280 4.39 49.35 67.96
C TRP A 280 5.24 48.11 68.29
N THR A 281 6.56 48.25 68.24
CA THR A 281 7.51 47.18 68.63
C THR A 281 7.53 46.92 70.13
N ALA A 282 7.06 47.85 70.98
CA ALA A 282 6.99 47.68 72.43
C ALA A 282 5.77 46.82 72.86
N LEU A 283 4.78 46.64 71.99
CA LEU A 283 3.63 45.75 72.20
C LEU A 283 3.90 44.32 71.74
N TYR A 284 5.11 44.02 71.23
CA TYR A 284 5.47 42.71 70.70
C TYR A 284 6.40 41.98 71.68
N ASP A 285 5.83 41.10 72.51
CA ASP A 285 6.61 40.21 73.37
C ASP A 285 7.11 39.00 72.57
N VAL A 286 8.42 38.96 72.30
CA VAL A 286 9.08 37.87 71.56
C VAL A 286 8.97 36.54 72.33
N ALA A 287 8.81 36.56 73.66
CA ALA A 287 8.72 35.35 74.48
C ALA A 287 7.39 34.59 74.30
N GLY A 288 6.31 35.27 73.88
CA GLY A 288 5.01 34.65 73.62
C GLY A 288 4.92 33.86 72.30
N ALA A 289 5.78 34.16 71.32
CA ALA A 289 5.72 33.57 69.98
C ALA A 289 6.44 32.20 69.86
N CYS A 290 7.38 31.89 70.75
CA CYS A 290 8.17 30.64 70.70
C CYS A 290 7.53 29.45 71.43
N GLY A 291 6.42 29.64 72.16
CA GLY A 291 5.77 28.58 72.96
C GLY A 291 4.77 27.69 72.21
N CYS A 292 4.42 27.98 70.95
CA CYS A 292 3.33 27.28 70.24
C CYS A 292 3.79 26.29 69.15
N THR A 293 5.09 26.03 68.97
CA THR A 293 5.60 25.17 67.88
C THR A 293 6.08 23.79 68.34
N GLN A 294 5.47 23.21 69.38
CA GLN A 294 5.62 21.78 69.68
C GLN A 294 4.25 21.13 69.87
N GLY A 295 3.65 20.73 68.75
CA GLY A 295 2.56 19.75 68.75
C GLY A 295 1.37 20.10 67.87
N ARG A 296 1.54 20.05 66.54
CA ARG A 296 0.50 19.51 65.63
C ARG A 296 1.09 19.23 64.25
N ARG A 297 1.11 17.94 63.93
CA ARG A 297 1.60 17.34 62.68
C ARG A 297 0.77 17.80 61.48
N LEU A 298 1.49 18.14 60.41
CA LEU A 298 1.17 18.11 58.98
C LEU A 298 -0.25 17.61 58.60
N GLY A 299 -1.12 18.56 58.24
CA GLY A 299 -2.34 18.31 57.46
C GLY A 299 -2.22 18.95 56.08
N ALA A 300 -1.91 18.14 55.07
CA ALA A 300 -1.93 18.53 53.67
C ALA A 300 -3.40 18.73 53.22
N LEU A 301 -3.82 19.97 53.01
CA LEU A 301 -5.14 20.31 52.49
C LEU A 301 -5.06 20.68 51.00
N ARG A 302 -5.44 19.70 50.18
CA ARG A 302 -5.80 19.84 48.76
C ARG A 302 -6.91 20.90 48.60
N ALA A 303 -6.65 21.96 47.84
CA ALA A 303 -7.71 22.84 47.34
C ALA A 303 -8.30 22.28 46.03
N ARG A 304 -9.51 21.69 46.13
CA ARG A 304 -10.36 21.34 44.99
C ARG A 304 -11.04 22.59 44.43
N ARG A 305 -11.09 22.68 43.10
CA ARG A 305 -11.92 23.61 42.32
C ARG A 305 -13.42 23.31 42.49
N ARG A 306 -14.23 24.35 42.68
CA ARG A 306 -15.65 24.54 42.27
C ARG A 306 -15.80 26.07 42.13
N ARG A 307 -16.05 26.72 40.97
CA ARG A 307 -17.20 26.69 40.05
C ARG A 307 -18.53 26.66 40.79
N ASP A 308 -19.01 27.85 41.14
CA ASP A 308 -20.42 28.10 41.44
C ASP A 308 -21.00 28.94 40.29
N ASP A 309 -21.98 28.33 39.62
CA ASP A 309 -22.95 28.93 38.72
C ASP A 309 -24.19 29.34 39.52
N ARG A 310 -24.73 30.51 39.16
CA ARG A 310 -26.16 30.90 39.15
C ARG A 310 -26.98 30.74 40.44
N ALA A 311 -27.31 31.89 41.04
CA ALA A 311 -28.56 32.07 41.78
C ALA A 311 -29.59 32.77 40.87
N ALA A 312 -30.80 32.21 40.88
CA ALA A 312 -32.03 32.86 40.46
C ALA A 312 -32.42 33.97 41.45
#